data_AF-A0A8T7E0X7-F1
#
_entry.id   AF-A0A8T7E0X7-F1
#
_cell.length_a   1.000
_cell.length_b   1.000
_cell.length_c   1.000
_cell.angle_alpha   90.00
_cell.angle_beta   90.00
_cell.angle_gamma   90.00
#
_symmetry.space_group_name_H-M   'P 1'
#
loop_
_entity.id
_entity.type
_entity.pdbx_description
1 polymer ?
#
loop_
_entity_poly.entity_id
_entity_poly.type
_entity_poly.pdbx_seq_one_letter_code
_entity_poly.pdbx_strand_id
1 'polypeptide(L)'
;MYDEDTGEPIRCPFCDAEESCRHRLALLDLSFLSCEDGYARGRFDEFSERIEKAFAERIQRKARPLKRWEKWHLDELWADATADTADGLMLSGDIMFQVVMELLTAAGGEEYPGCIVADGGPGMSSAIALFFAEDPESVFTRSMELLERAL
;
A
#
# COMPACT_ATOMS: atom_id res chain seq x y z
N MET A 1 12.52 13.49 6.58
CA MET A 1 11.36 12.90 7.29
C MET A 1 11.86 12.44 8.64
N TYR A 2 11.06 12.63 9.69
CA TYR A 2 11.44 12.26 11.05
C TYR A 2 10.37 11.35 11.63
N ASP A 3 10.84 10.52 12.55
CA ASP A 3 9.96 9.76 13.42
C ASP A 3 9.42 10.69 14.51
N GLU A 4 8.10 10.79 14.62
CA GLU A 4 7.42 11.72 15.53
C GLU A 4 7.67 11.38 17.00
N ASP A 5 7.76 10.09 17.31
CA ASP A 5 7.88 9.59 18.68
C ASP A 5 9.30 9.79 19.22
N THR A 6 10.31 9.64 18.36
CA THR A 6 11.72 9.73 18.75
C THR A 6 12.38 11.06 18.39
N GLY A 7 11.84 11.79 17.40
CA GLY A 7 12.47 12.97 16.81
C GLY A 7 13.71 12.67 15.96
N GLU A 8 14.02 11.39 15.73
CA GLU A 8 15.18 10.97 14.96
C GLU A 8 14.88 10.96 13.45
N PRO A 9 15.89 11.22 12.59
CA PRO A 9 15.71 11.10 11.15
C PRO A 9 15.45 9.64 10.76
N ILE A 10 14.44 9.42 9.92
CA ILE A 10 14.15 8.09 9.40
C ILE A 10 15.27 7.67 8.46
N ARG A 11 15.85 6.50 8.71
CA ARG A 11 16.98 5.96 7.95
C ARG A 11 16.60 4.67 7.23
N CYS A 12 17.12 4.51 6.03
CA CYS A 12 16.98 3.28 5.27
C CYS A 12 17.69 2.12 5.99
N PRO A 13 17.01 0.98 6.27
CA PRO A 13 17.60 -0.14 6.99
C PRO A 13 18.71 -0.85 6.21
N PHE A 14 18.81 -0.64 4.88
CA PHE A 14 19.76 -1.32 4.00
C PHE A 14 21.03 -0.52 3.69
N CYS A 15 20.98 0.81 3.76
CA CYS A 15 22.14 1.66 3.44
C CYS A 15 22.31 2.90 4.31
N ASP A 16 21.51 3.03 5.37
CA ASP A 16 21.58 4.11 6.36
C ASP A 16 21.42 5.54 5.79
N ALA A 17 20.86 5.65 4.58
CA ALA A 17 20.54 6.93 3.98
C ALA A 17 19.29 7.54 4.65
N GLU A 18 19.35 8.82 5.01
CA GLU A 18 18.24 9.58 5.61
C GLU A 18 17.19 10.02 4.56
N GLU A 19 17.64 10.19 3.31
CA GLU A 19 16.80 10.69 2.21
C GLU A 19 16.59 9.63 1.12
N SER A 20 15.96 10.06 0.01
CA SER A 20 15.65 9.21 -1.14
C SER A 20 16.84 8.31 -1.51
N CYS A 21 16.61 7.00 -1.47
CA CYS A 21 17.61 5.99 -1.76
C CYS A 21 17.00 4.89 -2.63
N ARG A 22 17.86 4.10 -3.28
CA ARG A 22 17.43 3.03 -4.20
C ARG A 22 16.60 1.92 -3.54
N HIS A 23 16.62 1.83 -2.22
CA HIS A 23 15.90 0.81 -1.44
C HIS A 23 14.49 1.26 -1.03
N ARG A 24 14.09 2.51 -1.33
CA ARG A 24 12.75 3.00 -1.03
C ARG A 24 11.74 2.33 -1.96
N LEU A 25 10.87 1.51 -1.39
CA LEU A 25 9.85 0.78 -2.13
C LEU A 25 8.63 1.65 -2.38
N ALA A 26 8.07 2.24 -1.33
CA ALA A 26 6.91 3.12 -1.42
C ALA A 26 6.90 4.12 -0.26
N LEU A 27 6.46 5.34 -0.54
CA LEU A 27 6.05 6.34 0.45
C LEU A 27 4.57 6.64 0.18
N LEU A 28 3.69 6.13 1.02
CA LEU A 28 2.24 6.24 0.86
C LEU A 28 1.71 7.31 1.80
N ASP A 29 1.07 8.33 1.25
CA ASP A 29 0.26 9.27 2.02
C ASP A 29 -1.16 8.71 2.15
N LEU A 30 -1.48 8.24 3.35
CA LEU A 30 -2.77 7.65 3.68
C LEU A 30 -3.85 8.72 3.90
N SER A 31 -3.49 9.99 4.06
CA SER A 31 -4.43 11.10 4.20
C SER A 31 -4.95 11.56 2.84
N PHE A 32 -4.09 11.62 1.83
CA PHE A 32 -4.45 12.00 0.46
C PHE A 32 -4.59 10.82 -0.49
N LEU A 33 -4.33 9.60 -0.01
CA LEU A 33 -4.42 8.35 -0.76
C LEU A 33 -3.55 8.41 -2.03
N SER A 34 -2.28 8.78 -1.84
CA SER A 34 -1.31 8.93 -2.92
C SER A 34 0.02 8.22 -2.62
N CYS A 35 0.70 7.76 -3.67
CA CYS A 35 2.07 7.26 -3.57
C CYS A 35 3.05 8.39 -3.92
N GLU A 36 3.67 8.95 -2.90
CA GLU A 36 4.48 10.17 -2.99
C GLU A 36 5.93 9.90 -3.41
N ASP A 37 6.48 8.70 -3.18
CA ASP A 37 7.86 8.38 -3.56
C ASP A 37 8.13 6.87 -3.58
N GLY A 38 9.35 6.50 -3.98
CA GLY A 38 9.83 5.13 -4.05
C GLY A 38 9.62 4.49 -5.42
N TYR A 39 10.10 3.26 -5.56
CA TYR A 39 9.98 2.48 -6.79
C TYR A 39 8.51 2.35 -7.25
N ALA A 40 7.58 2.16 -6.32
CA ALA A 40 6.16 1.98 -6.62
C ALA A 40 5.48 3.23 -7.19
N ARG A 41 5.99 4.45 -6.95
CA ARG A 41 5.34 5.71 -7.37
C ARG A 41 5.02 5.74 -8.86
N GLY A 42 5.99 5.41 -9.71
CA GLY A 42 5.81 5.44 -11.17
C GLY A 42 4.94 4.30 -11.71
N ARG A 43 4.50 3.37 -10.85
CA ARG A 43 3.76 2.16 -11.19
C ARG A 43 2.51 1.98 -10.32
N PHE A 44 2.12 3.01 -9.59
CA PHE A 44 1.01 2.88 -8.64
C PHE A 44 -0.32 2.67 -9.36
N ASP A 45 -0.52 3.30 -10.52
CA ASP A 45 -1.68 3.07 -11.38
C ASP A 45 -1.77 1.61 -11.82
N GLU A 46 -0.63 0.95 -12.11
CA GLU A 46 -0.58 -0.47 -12.44
C GLU A 46 -1.10 -1.34 -11.28
N PHE A 47 -0.75 -0.98 -10.05
CA PHE A 47 -1.26 -1.64 -8.84
C PHE A 47 -2.78 -1.49 -8.74
N SER A 48 -3.26 -0.26 -8.84
CA SER A 48 -4.68 0.07 -8.70
C SER A 48 -5.54 -0.67 -9.72
N GLU A 49 -5.17 -0.60 -11.00
CA GLU A 49 -5.89 -1.27 -12.08
C GLU A 49 -5.96 -2.78 -11.89
N ARG A 50 -4.84 -3.41 -11.46
CA ARG A 50 -4.83 -4.87 -11.25
C ARG A 50 -5.64 -5.27 -10.03
N ILE A 51 -5.59 -4.50 -8.94
CA ILE A 51 -6.38 -4.77 -7.74
C ILE A 51 -7.88 -4.65 -8.08
N GLU A 52 -8.31 -3.56 -8.70
CA GLU A 52 -9.70 -3.35 -9.08
C GLU A 52 -10.20 -4.46 -10.01
N LYS A 53 -9.42 -4.79 -11.04
CA LYS A 53 -9.77 -5.88 -11.97
C LYS A 53 -9.95 -7.20 -11.23
N ALA A 54 -9.00 -7.56 -10.37
CA ALA A 54 -9.02 -8.84 -9.69
C ALA A 54 -10.14 -8.92 -8.63
N PHE A 55 -10.48 -7.82 -7.96
CA PHE A 55 -11.67 -7.73 -7.13
C PHE A 55 -12.95 -7.87 -7.96
N ALA A 56 -13.05 -7.17 -9.10
CA ALA A 56 -14.23 -7.21 -9.98
C ALA A 56 -14.51 -8.63 -10.49
N GLU A 57 -13.48 -9.35 -10.94
CA GLU A 57 -13.61 -10.73 -11.41
C GLU A 57 -14.15 -11.67 -10.32
N ARG A 58 -13.67 -11.52 -9.08
CA ARG A 58 -14.13 -12.34 -7.96
C ARG A 58 -15.54 -11.99 -7.50
N ILE A 59 -15.91 -10.70 -7.49
CA ILE A 59 -17.27 -10.26 -7.21
C ILE A 59 -18.24 -10.86 -8.23
N GLN A 60 -17.91 -10.80 -9.51
CA GLN A 60 -18.70 -11.44 -10.58
C GLN A 60 -18.86 -12.95 -10.37
N ARG A 61 -17.80 -13.63 -9.86
CA ARG A 61 -17.83 -15.06 -9.52
C ARG A 61 -18.52 -15.36 -8.17
N LYS A 62 -18.99 -14.35 -7.44
CA LYS A 62 -19.52 -14.48 -6.06
C LYS A 62 -18.55 -15.21 -5.13
N ALA A 63 -17.24 -15.04 -5.37
CA ALA A 63 -16.20 -15.61 -4.53
C ALA A 63 -16.07 -14.82 -3.22
N ARG A 64 -15.70 -15.50 -2.14
CA ARG A 64 -15.41 -14.82 -0.86
C ARG A 64 -14.07 -14.08 -0.91
N PRO A 65 -13.89 -13.05 -0.06
CA PRO A 65 -12.58 -12.44 0.15
C PRO A 65 -11.53 -13.44 0.58
N LEU A 66 -10.29 -13.03 0.42
CA LEU A 66 -9.15 -13.84 0.80
C LEU A 66 -9.04 -13.92 2.32
N LYS A 67 -9.28 -15.12 2.86
CA LYS A 67 -9.09 -15.44 4.28
C LYS A 67 -7.69 -15.13 4.83
N ARG A 68 -6.72 -14.83 3.98
CA ARG A 68 -5.30 -14.77 4.32
C ARG A 68 -4.82 -13.39 4.77
N TRP A 69 -5.66 -12.36 4.66
CA TRP A 69 -5.31 -10.99 5.06
C TRP A 69 -5.97 -10.74 6.41
N GLU A 70 -5.30 -11.21 7.47
CA GLU A 70 -5.85 -11.36 8.81
C GLU A 70 -6.15 -10.02 9.53
N LYS A 71 -5.64 -8.89 9.01
CA LYS A 71 -5.65 -7.61 9.74
C LYS A 71 -6.88 -6.73 9.55
N TRP A 72 -7.80 -7.01 8.62
CA TRP A 72 -8.93 -6.09 8.40
C TRP A 72 -10.24 -6.73 7.93
N HIS A 73 -11.34 -5.99 8.11
CA HIS A 73 -12.72 -6.29 7.69
C HIS A 73 -12.89 -6.24 6.15
N LEU A 74 -12.00 -6.91 5.40
CA LEU A 74 -12.12 -7.06 3.96
C LEU A 74 -13.47 -7.69 3.58
N ASP A 75 -14.04 -8.52 4.44
CA ASP A 75 -15.39 -9.05 4.28
C ASP A 75 -16.48 -7.98 4.27
N GLU A 76 -16.38 -6.94 5.10
CA GLU A 76 -17.34 -5.84 5.14
C GLU A 76 -17.16 -4.92 3.93
N LEU A 77 -15.91 -4.60 3.61
CA LEU A 77 -15.57 -3.75 2.47
C LEU A 77 -15.90 -4.42 1.13
N TRP A 78 -15.76 -5.75 1.07
CA TRP A 78 -16.22 -6.54 -0.07
C TRP A 78 -17.73 -6.49 -0.19
N ALA A 79 -18.46 -6.60 0.93
CA ALA A 79 -19.91 -6.51 0.93
C ALA A 79 -20.37 -5.14 0.40
N ASP A 80 -19.73 -4.06 0.82
CA ASP A 80 -20.02 -2.70 0.33
C ASP A 80 -19.74 -2.57 -1.17
N ALA A 81 -18.61 -3.09 -1.65
CA ALA A 81 -18.24 -3.02 -3.07
C ALA A 81 -19.18 -3.87 -3.96
N THR A 82 -19.81 -4.93 -3.44
CA THR A 82 -20.81 -5.71 -4.17
C THR A 82 -22.19 -5.06 -4.27
N ALA A 83 -22.47 -4.03 -3.46
CA ALA A 83 -23.78 -3.40 -3.41
C ALA A 83 -24.03 -2.44 -4.59
N ASP A 84 -22.98 -1.95 -5.25
CA ASP A 84 -23.05 -0.85 -6.23
C ASP A 84 -22.32 -1.17 -7.55
N THR A 85 -22.67 -2.28 -8.20
CA THR A 85 -21.98 -2.75 -9.42
C THR A 85 -22.55 -2.19 -10.73
N ALA A 86 -23.43 -1.19 -10.69
CA ALA A 86 -24.11 -0.70 -11.90
C ALA A 86 -23.17 0.06 -12.85
N ASP A 87 -22.18 0.77 -12.30
CA ASP A 87 -21.28 1.68 -13.05
C ASP A 87 -19.81 1.22 -13.07
N GLY A 88 -19.55 -0.05 -12.75
CA GLY A 88 -18.21 -0.60 -12.59
C GLY A 88 -17.75 -0.62 -11.13
N LEU A 89 -16.83 -1.52 -10.81
CA LEU A 89 -16.31 -1.62 -9.45
C LEU A 89 -15.30 -0.50 -9.21
N MET A 90 -15.59 0.38 -8.26
CA MET A 90 -14.63 1.34 -7.73
C MET A 90 -14.35 0.98 -6.28
N LEU A 91 -13.09 0.66 -5.96
CA LEU A 91 -12.69 0.42 -4.58
C LEU A 91 -12.52 1.76 -3.87
N SER A 92 -12.88 1.82 -2.58
CA SER A 92 -12.50 2.99 -1.79
C SER A 92 -10.97 3.08 -1.74
N GLY A 93 -10.44 4.31 -1.76
CA GLY A 93 -9.00 4.52 -1.69
C GLY A 93 -8.40 3.90 -0.43
N ASP A 94 -9.12 3.92 0.69
CA ASP A 94 -8.69 3.24 1.92
C ASP A 94 -8.50 1.74 1.72
N ILE A 95 -9.44 1.05 1.05
CA ILE A 95 -9.28 -0.37 0.72
C ILE A 95 -8.06 -0.57 -0.16
N MET A 96 -7.95 0.23 -1.23
CA MET A 96 -6.87 0.13 -2.20
C MET A 96 -5.51 0.20 -1.50
N PHE A 97 -5.31 1.21 -0.65
CA PHE A 97 -4.05 1.42 0.05
C PHE A 97 -3.74 0.30 1.05
N GLN A 98 -4.74 -0.19 1.77
CA GLN A 98 -4.56 -1.33 2.67
C GLN A 98 -4.15 -2.60 1.90
N VAL A 99 -4.81 -2.87 0.76
CA VAL A 99 -4.44 -4.00 -0.11
C VAL A 99 -2.99 -3.85 -0.59
N VAL A 100 -2.59 -2.66 -1.04
CA VAL A 100 -1.22 -2.39 -1.46
C VAL A 100 -0.24 -2.65 -0.32
N MET A 101 -0.48 -2.09 0.87
CA MET A 101 0.40 -2.27 2.05
C MET A 101 0.58 -3.74 2.41
N GLU A 102 -0.51 -4.52 2.45
CA GLU A 102 -0.47 -5.96 2.73
C GLU A 102 0.31 -6.73 1.65
N LEU A 103 0.11 -6.40 0.37
CA LEU A 103 0.82 -7.05 -0.73
C LEU A 103 2.32 -6.74 -0.72
N LEU A 104 2.70 -5.49 -0.47
CA LEU A 104 4.11 -5.09 -0.33
C LEU A 104 4.77 -5.81 0.84
N THR A 105 4.10 -5.85 2.00
CA THR A 105 4.57 -6.57 3.19
C THR A 105 4.73 -8.07 2.91
N ALA A 106 3.71 -8.70 2.34
CA ALA A 106 3.73 -10.13 2.02
C ALA A 106 4.78 -10.51 0.96
N ALA A 107 5.15 -9.56 0.10
CA ALA A 107 6.20 -9.72 -0.90
C ALA A 107 7.62 -9.57 -0.33
N GLY A 108 7.77 -9.08 0.90
CA GLY A 108 9.06 -8.86 1.57
C GLY A 108 9.46 -7.40 1.70
N GLY A 109 8.53 -6.46 1.51
CA GLY A 109 8.73 -5.06 1.87
C GLY A 109 8.78 -4.89 3.39
N GLU A 110 9.73 -4.09 3.87
CA GLU A 110 9.88 -3.73 5.28
C GLU A 110 9.18 -2.40 5.54
N GLU A 111 8.05 -2.44 6.24
CA GLU A 111 7.36 -1.26 6.74
C GLU A 111 8.17 -0.61 7.86
N TYR A 112 8.33 0.71 7.80
CA TYR A 112 8.88 1.47 8.91
C TYR A 112 7.89 1.47 10.08
N PRO A 113 8.28 1.01 11.29
CA PRO A 113 7.33 0.73 12.36
C PRO A 113 6.86 1.97 13.16
N GLY A 114 7.43 3.14 12.93
CA GLY A 114 7.17 4.36 13.71
C GLY A 114 6.20 5.34 13.07
N CYS A 115 5.79 6.35 13.84
CA CYS A 115 4.95 7.45 13.37
C CYS A 115 5.77 8.42 12.53
N ILE A 116 5.39 8.63 11.26
CA ILE A 116 6.17 9.46 10.33
C ILE A 116 5.54 10.82 10.18
N VAL A 117 6.33 11.88 10.36
CA VAL A 117 5.91 13.25 10.04
C VAL A 117 6.68 13.75 8.82
N ALA A 118 5.93 14.21 7.82
CA ALA A 118 6.43 15.01 6.72
C ALA A 118 6.26 16.50 7.08
N ASP A 119 7.30 17.32 6.85
CA ASP A 119 7.28 18.75 7.16
C ASP A 119 6.25 19.49 6.28
N GLY A 120 5.01 19.60 6.74
CA GLY A 120 3.91 20.33 6.09
C GLY A 120 3.53 21.66 6.76
N GLY A 121 4.16 21.99 7.89
CA GLY A 121 3.77 23.12 8.74
C GLY A 121 2.68 22.76 9.77
N PRO A 122 2.29 23.71 10.65
CA PRO A 122 1.36 23.44 11.74
C PRO A 122 -0.02 22.97 11.25
N GLY A 123 -0.48 21.80 11.71
CA GLY A 123 -1.79 21.23 11.35
C GLY A 123 -1.83 20.46 10.02
N MET A 124 -0.67 20.21 9.40
CA MET A 124 -0.54 19.50 8.12
C MET A 124 0.20 18.17 8.29
N SER A 125 -0.11 17.42 9.36
CA SER A 125 0.40 16.07 9.57
C SER A 125 -0.38 15.09 8.69
N SER A 126 0.25 14.55 7.66
CA SER A 126 -0.28 13.40 6.93
C SER A 126 0.03 12.10 7.67
N ALA A 127 -0.88 11.14 7.63
CA ALA A 127 -0.58 9.76 7.99
C ALA A 127 0.24 9.14 6.85
N ILE A 128 1.49 8.76 7.13
CA ILE A 128 2.41 8.21 6.13
C ILE A 128 2.74 6.76 6.46
N ALA A 129 2.68 5.89 5.46
CA ALA A 129 3.29 4.56 5.51
C ALA A 129 4.52 4.52 4.60
N LEU A 130 5.66 4.05 5.11
CA LEU A 130 6.92 4.00 4.38
C LEU A 130 7.44 2.56 4.32
N PHE A 131 7.76 2.12 3.11
CA PHE A 131 8.27 0.79 2.84
C PHE A 131 9.67 0.84 2.24
N PHE A 132 10.52 -0.08 2.68
CA PHE A 132 11.84 -0.32 2.12
C PHE A 132 11.96 -1.75 1.59
N ALA A 133 12.90 -1.97 0.68
CA ALA A 133 13.31 -3.29 0.22
C ALA A 133 14.77 -3.24 -0.28
N GLU A 134 15.53 -4.32 -0.05
CA GLU A 134 16.88 -4.46 -0.60
C GLU A 134 16.86 -4.44 -2.15
N ASP A 135 15.82 -5.02 -2.74
CA ASP A 135 15.51 -4.99 -4.17
C ASP A 135 14.03 -4.61 -4.38
N PRO A 136 13.70 -3.31 -4.51
CA PRO A 136 12.31 -2.87 -4.67
C PRO A 136 11.61 -3.40 -5.91
N GLU A 137 12.34 -3.62 -7.01
CA GLU A 137 11.76 -4.16 -8.25
C GLU A 137 11.30 -5.61 -8.06
N SER A 138 12.14 -6.43 -7.41
CA SER A 138 11.79 -7.82 -7.10
C SER A 138 10.59 -7.91 -6.16
N VAL A 139 10.57 -7.09 -5.10
CA VAL A 139 9.44 -7.04 -4.16
C VAL A 139 8.16 -6.57 -4.85
N PHE A 140 8.22 -5.50 -5.65
CA PHE A 140 7.08 -5.01 -6.41
C PHE A 140 6.52 -6.08 -7.36
N THR A 141 7.39 -6.72 -8.13
CA THR A 141 6.98 -7.80 -9.06
C THR A 141 6.31 -8.94 -8.31
N ARG A 142 6.90 -9.37 -7.19
CA ARG A 142 6.34 -10.43 -6.35
C ARG A 142 5.00 -10.04 -5.73
N SER A 143 4.79 -8.77 -5.34
CA SER A 143 3.49 -8.33 -4.85
C SER A 143 2.39 -8.43 -5.90
N MET A 144 2.69 -8.14 -7.17
CA MET A 144 1.75 -8.32 -8.27
C MET A 144 1.45 -9.82 -8.52
N GLU A 145 2.46 -10.68 -8.44
CA GLU A 145 2.25 -12.14 -8.52
C GLU A 145 1.41 -12.69 -7.35
N LEU A 146 1.58 -12.14 -6.15
CA LEU A 146 0.78 -12.52 -4.99
C LEU A 146 -0.69 -12.14 -5.19
N LEU A 147 -0.96 -10.96 -5.74
CA LEU A 147 -2.30 -10.53 -6.10
C LEU A 147 -2.96 -11.53 -7.06
N GLU A 148 -2.25 -11.95 -8.11
CA GLU A 148 -2.76 -12.91 -9.11
C GLU A 148 -2.99 -14.32 -8.56
N ARG A 149 -2.21 -14.74 -7.56
CA ARG A 149 -2.36 -16.06 -6.93
C ARG A 149 -3.41 -16.09 -5.83
N ALA A 150 -3.60 -14.95 -5.18
CA ALA A 150 -4.54 -14.83 -4.10
C ALA A 150 -5.96 -14.69 -4.67
N LEU A 151 -6.14 -13.96 -5.77
CA LEU A 151 -7.46 -13.70 -6.35
C LEU A 151 -7.91 -14.76 -7.39
#